data_AF-A0A5B6URT2-F1
#
_entry.id   AF-A0A5B6URT2-F1
#
_cell.length_a   1.000
_cell.length_b   1.000
_cell.length_c   1.000
_cell.angle_alpha   90.00
_cell.angle_beta   90.00
_cell.angle_gamma   90.00
#
_symmetry.space_group_name_H-M   'P 1'
#
loop_
_entity.id
_entity.type
_entity.pdbx_description
1 polymer ?
#
loop_
_entity_poly.entity_id
_entity_poly.type
_entity_poly.pdbx_seq_one_letter_code
_entity_poly.pdbx_strand_id
1 'polypeptide(L)'
;MLAVVCNTFEGVKALETFNQDGCIDKTSGLHGLAASIGRSLDGRFLVICLENLRPYAGDFVAEDRQRRLDLLKPRLPNGECPPGFLGFAVNMVNVDSSNLSFVTASGEGLRETLFYNLFSHLQVYQTRAEMVRALPCISEGAVSLDGGMIRSNGVFSLGSREEVDVRFPKTSTMLEEPESYSETEKQMIEMRWQKEKLEDDIKRELALLNTAKFNFERKKQDFVKFLAQSSTYATQI
;
A
#
# COMPACT_ATOMS: atom_id res chain seq x y z
N MET A 1 -1.91 10.27 14.61
CA MET A 1 -1.83 8.94 13.97
C MET A 1 -3.23 8.32 13.73
N LEU A 2 -4.26 9.13 13.46
CA LEU A 2 -5.60 8.60 13.22
C LEU A 2 -5.89 8.75 11.72
N ALA A 3 -5.67 7.67 10.98
CA ALA A 3 -5.98 7.57 9.57
C ALA A 3 -6.78 6.29 9.32
N VAL A 4 -7.75 6.37 8.42
CA VAL A 4 -8.46 5.19 7.90
C VAL A 4 -7.65 4.65 6.73
N VAL A 5 -7.41 3.35 6.69
CA VAL A 5 -6.71 2.71 5.57
C VAL A 5 -7.72 1.94 4.74
N CYS A 6 -7.79 2.25 3.45
CA CYS A 6 -8.63 1.56 2.46
C CYS A 6 -7.75 0.79 1.49
N ASN A 7 -8.22 -0.39 1.07
CA ASN A 7 -7.53 -1.16 0.04
C ASN A 7 -7.62 -0.48 -1.34
N THR A 8 -8.81 0.05 -1.67
CA THR A 8 -9.11 0.61 -3.00
C THR A 8 -9.62 2.05 -2.95
N PHE A 9 -9.54 2.76 -4.07
CA PHE A 9 -10.04 4.12 -4.24
C PHE A 9 -11.57 4.16 -4.23
N GLU A 10 -12.23 3.10 -4.68
CA GLU A 10 -13.67 2.93 -4.47
C GLU A 10 -14.02 2.88 -2.98
N GLY A 11 -13.18 2.24 -2.16
CA GLY A 11 -13.31 2.28 -0.70
C GLY A 11 -13.22 3.70 -0.15
N VAL A 12 -12.29 4.52 -0.66
CA VAL A 12 -12.18 5.94 -0.28
C VAL A 12 -13.45 6.71 -0.65
N LYS A 13 -13.94 6.54 -1.89
CA LYS A 13 -15.17 7.19 -2.36
C LYS A 13 -16.42 6.78 -1.59
N ALA A 14 -16.44 5.56 -1.06
CA ALA A 14 -17.55 5.09 -0.23
C ALA A 14 -17.58 5.72 1.18
N LEU A 15 -16.46 6.28 1.67
CA LEU A 15 -16.41 6.88 3.01
C LEU A 15 -17.08 8.26 3.07
N GLU A 16 -17.03 9.04 2.00
CA GLU A 16 -17.58 10.39 1.96
C GLU A 16 -18.18 10.69 0.59
N THR A 17 -19.44 11.13 0.56
CA THR A 17 -20.10 11.57 -0.67
C THR A 17 -20.49 13.04 -0.57
N PHE A 18 -20.70 13.66 -1.73
CA PHE A 18 -21.06 15.06 -1.85
C PHE A 18 -22.43 15.19 -2.53
N ASN A 19 -23.22 16.18 -2.09
CA ASN A 19 -24.47 16.54 -2.75
C ASN A 19 -24.22 17.36 -4.02
N GLN A 20 -25.28 17.75 -4.73
CA GLN A 20 -25.19 18.54 -5.97
C GLN A 20 -24.52 19.91 -5.78
N ASP A 21 -24.56 20.46 -4.55
CA ASP A 21 -23.92 21.72 -4.20
C ASP A 21 -22.44 21.56 -3.81
N GLY A 22 -21.89 20.34 -3.87
CA GLY A 22 -20.52 20.03 -3.46
C GLY A 22 -20.31 20.03 -1.94
N CYS A 23 -21.39 20.02 -1.15
CA CYS A 23 -21.33 19.90 0.30
C CYS A 23 -21.32 18.42 0.71
N ILE A 24 -20.65 18.12 1.83
CA ILE A 24 -20.60 16.76 2.40
C ILE A 24 -22.03 16.31 2.74
N ASP A 25 -22.41 15.14 2.23
CA ASP A 25 -23.64 14.48 2.61
C ASP A 25 -23.45 13.76 3.96
N LYS A 26 -24.08 14.29 5.01
CA LYS A 26 -23.99 13.74 6.36
C LYS A 26 -24.82 12.47 6.59
N THR A 27 -25.60 12.05 5.59
CA THR A 27 -26.50 10.89 5.68
C THR A 27 -25.90 9.61 5.09
N SER A 28 -24.76 9.70 4.41
CA SER A 28 -24.12 8.61 3.69
C SER A 28 -22.73 8.27 4.23
N GLY A 29 -22.17 7.16 3.75
CA GLY A 29 -20.80 6.74 4.04
C GLY A 29 -20.50 6.65 5.54
N LEU A 30 -19.33 7.14 5.93
CA LEU A 30 -18.88 7.09 7.32
C LEU A 30 -19.66 8.06 8.22
N HIS A 31 -20.13 9.19 7.67
CA HIS A 31 -20.96 10.16 8.40
C HIS A 31 -22.33 9.59 8.77
N GLY A 32 -23.00 8.93 7.82
CA GLY A 32 -24.27 8.24 8.07
C GLY A 32 -24.13 7.11 9.09
N LEU A 33 -23.05 6.32 8.99
CA LEU A 33 -22.74 5.28 9.99
C LEU A 33 -22.55 5.88 11.39
N ALA A 34 -21.75 6.94 11.52
CA ALA A 34 -21.54 7.63 12.79
C ALA A 34 -22.88 8.14 13.37
N ALA A 35 -23.70 8.78 12.55
CA ALA A 35 -25.01 9.30 12.96
C ALA A 35 -25.93 8.18 13.48
N SER A 36 -25.94 7.02 12.83
CA SER A 36 -26.76 5.85 13.23
C SER A 36 -26.41 5.30 14.62
N ILE A 37 -25.17 5.51 15.08
CA ILE A 37 -24.72 5.12 16.43
C ILE A 37 -24.69 6.31 17.41
N GLY A 38 -25.31 7.43 17.04
CA GLY A 38 -25.41 8.63 17.88
C GLY A 38 -24.08 9.39 18.05
N ARG A 39 -23.16 9.25 17.09
CA ARG A 39 -21.88 9.98 17.04
C ARG A 39 -21.87 10.95 15.85
N SER A 40 -21.09 12.02 15.95
CA SER A 40 -20.75 12.88 14.81
C SER A 40 -19.27 12.73 14.47
N LEU A 41 -18.95 12.90 13.19
CA LEU A 41 -17.59 13.04 12.71
C LEU A 41 -17.36 14.50 12.36
N ASP A 42 -16.80 15.22 13.33
CA ASP A 42 -16.49 16.63 13.17
C ASP A 42 -15.00 16.81 12.83
N GLY A 43 -14.72 17.57 11.78
CA GLY A 43 -13.36 17.86 11.34
C GLY A 43 -12.84 16.92 10.24
N ARG A 44 -11.58 17.13 9.85
CA ARG A 44 -10.93 16.35 8.79
C ARG A 44 -10.31 15.09 9.37
N PHE A 45 -10.46 13.97 8.67
CA PHE A 45 -9.72 12.75 8.93
C PHE A 45 -8.88 12.38 7.70
N LEU A 46 -7.81 11.64 7.91
CA LEU A 46 -6.95 11.17 6.83
C LEU A 46 -7.41 9.80 6.35
N VAL A 47 -7.40 9.62 5.03
CA VAL A 47 -7.63 8.32 4.39
C VAL A 47 -6.42 7.97 3.56
N ILE A 48 -5.87 6.78 3.77
CA ILE A 48 -4.75 6.23 2.99
C ILE A 48 -5.30 5.13 2.11
N CYS A 49 -5.01 5.19 0.81
CA CYS A 49 -5.45 4.19 -0.15
C CYS A 49 -4.27 3.32 -0.59
N LEU A 50 -4.28 2.04 -0.24
CA LEU A 50 -3.15 1.13 -0.49
C LEU A 50 -2.84 0.97 -1.97
N GLU A 51 -3.85 0.84 -2.84
CA GLU A 51 -3.64 0.70 -4.29
C GLU A 51 -2.99 1.93 -4.95
N ASN A 52 -3.10 3.10 -4.33
CA ASN A 52 -2.52 4.34 -4.84
C ASN A 52 -1.16 4.67 -4.21
N LEU A 53 -0.71 3.90 -3.22
CA LEU A 53 0.63 4.05 -2.66
C LEU A 53 1.67 3.46 -3.63
N ARG A 54 2.82 4.12 -3.71
CA ARG A 54 3.97 3.54 -4.40
C ARG A 54 4.67 2.56 -3.45
N PRO A 55 4.74 1.26 -3.76
CA PRO A 55 5.48 0.33 -2.92
C PRO A 55 6.99 0.63 -2.99
N TYR A 56 7.70 0.23 -1.94
CA TYR A 56 9.16 0.15 -1.97
C TYR A 56 9.60 -0.83 -3.05
N ALA A 57 10.53 -0.39 -3.90
CA ALA A 57 10.97 -1.12 -5.09
C ALA A 57 12.31 -1.84 -4.92
N GLY A 58 12.90 -1.83 -3.72
CA GLY A 58 14.16 -2.52 -3.45
C GLY A 58 13.95 -3.89 -2.81
N ASP A 59 15.06 -4.50 -2.41
CA ASP A 59 15.06 -5.87 -1.91
C ASP A 59 14.66 -5.98 -0.44
N PHE A 60 14.35 -7.20 -0.03
CA PHE A 60 14.05 -7.56 1.35
C PHE A 60 15.24 -8.29 1.96
N VAL A 61 15.37 -8.22 3.29
CA VAL A 61 16.36 -9.01 4.02
C VAL A 61 16.06 -10.49 3.83
N ALA A 62 17.03 -11.23 3.30
CA ALA A 62 16.90 -12.67 3.04
C ALA A 62 16.59 -13.46 4.32
N GLU A 63 15.70 -14.45 4.21
CA GLU A 63 15.28 -15.34 5.31
C GLU A 63 14.71 -14.62 6.55
N ASP A 64 14.29 -13.35 6.43
CA ASP A 64 13.67 -12.60 7.53
C ASP A 64 12.15 -12.85 7.58
N ARG A 65 11.69 -13.53 8.63
CA ARG A 65 10.25 -13.82 8.85
C ARG A 65 9.38 -12.56 8.93
N GLN A 66 9.95 -11.42 9.29
CA GLN A 66 9.27 -10.12 9.36
C GLN A 66 9.33 -9.32 8.05
N ARG A 67 9.96 -9.90 7.01
CA ARG A 67 10.07 -9.37 5.66
C ARG A 67 10.54 -7.91 5.67
N ARG A 68 11.57 -7.61 6.46
CA ARG A 68 12.16 -6.27 6.57
C ARG A 68 12.80 -5.84 5.26
N LEU A 69 12.80 -4.53 5.03
CA LEU A 69 13.36 -3.91 3.84
C LEU A 69 14.90 -3.90 3.93
N ASP A 70 15.60 -4.28 2.87
CA ASP A 70 17.06 -4.19 2.79
C ASP A 70 17.50 -2.77 2.42
N LEU A 71 17.44 -1.89 3.41
CA LEU A 71 17.78 -0.48 3.26
C LEU A 71 19.28 -0.27 3.49
N LEU A 72 19.91 0.47 2.59
CA LEU A 72 21.34 0.77 2.67
C LEU A 72 21.65 1.61 3.91
N LYS A 73 22.49 1.10 4.80
CA LYS A 73 22.87 1.81 6.03
C LYS A 73 23.66 3.08 5.69
N PRO A 74 23.45 4.18 6.44
CA PRO A 74 24.20 5.42 6.25
C PRO A 74 25.70 5.17 6.49
N ARG A 75 26.55 5.88 5.76
CA ARG A 75 28.00 5.83 5.90
C ARG A 75 28.58 7.24 5.98
N LEU A 76 29.48 7.43 6.93
CA LEU A 76 30.31 8.63 7.03
C LEU A 76 31.38 8.63 5.92
N PRO A 77 32.07 9.76 5.66
CA PRO A 77 33.14 9.81 4.65
C PRO A 77 34.28 8.80 4.85
N ASN A 78 34.48 8.32 6.08
CA ASN A 78 35.44 7.26 6.40
C ASN A 78 34.92 5.84 6.09
N GLY A 79 33.69 5.70 5.59
CA GLY A 79 33.04 4.42 5.26
C GLY A 79 32.32 3.73 6.42
N GLU A 80 32.48 4.24 7.64
CA GLU A 80 31.87 3.67 8.85
C GLU A 80 30.41 4.10 9.00
N CYS A 81 29.63 3.26 9.69
CA CYS A 81 28.26 3.62 10.06
C CYS A 81 28.30 4.73 11.13
N PRO A 82 27.48 5.79 11.02
CA PRO A 82 27.40 6.83 12.03
C PRO A 82 27.17 6.25 13.45
N PRO A 83 27.94 6.69 14.46
CA PRO A 83 27.73 6.26 15.84
C PRO A 83 26.29 6.52 16.29
N GLY A 84 25.74 5.59 17.06
CA GLY A 84 24.38 5.68 17.60
C GLY A 84 23.26 5.35 16.61
N PHE A 85 23.54 5.03 15.34
CA PHE A 85 22.51 4.56 14.40
C PHE A 85 21.99 3.18 14.84
N LEU A 86 20.68 3.07 15.05
CA LEU A 86 20.01 1.86 15.53
C LEU A 86 19.28 1.10 14.41
N GLY A 87 19.00 1.77 13.28
CA GLY A 87 18.27 1.20 12.16
C GLY A 87 17.22 2.16 11.59
N PHE A 88 16.41 1.65 10.68
CA PHE A 88 15.31 2.38 10.06
C PHE A 88 14.00 2.09 10.77
N ALA A 89 13.20 3.14 11.02
CA ALA A 89 11.94 3.04 11.76
C ALA A 89 10.94 2.06 11.11
N VAL A 90 10.89 2.02 9.77
CA VAL A 90 10.04 1.09 9.01
C VAL A 90 10.30 -0.38 9.35
N ASN A 91 11.55 -0.75 9.71
CA ASN A 91 11.95 -2.11 10.08
C ASN A 91 11.82 -2.41 11.59
N MET A 92 11.47 -1.40 12.39
CA MET A 92 11.22 -1.54 13.83
C MET A 92 9.75 -1.86 14.15
N VAL A 93 8.85 -1.67 13.20
CA VAL A 93 7.45 -2.06 13.34
C VAL A 93 7.32 -3.58 13.13
N ASN A 94 6.78 -4.28 14.12
CA ASN A 94 6.35 -5.66 13.95
C ASN A 94 5.00 -5.66 13.22
N VAL A 95 4.94 -6.34 12.09
CA VAL A 95 3.73 -6.42 11.26
C VAL A 95 3.13 -7.81 11.44
N ASP A 96 1.81 -7.83 11.62
CA ASP A 96 1.05 -9.07 11.73
C ASP A 96 1.26 -9.96 10.51
N SER A 97 1.34 -11.27 10.73
CA SER A 97 1.73 -12.22 9.70
C SER A 97 0.77 -12.28 8.51
N SER A 98 -0.52 -12.00 8.75
CA SER A 98 -1.56 -11.91 7.70
C SER A 98 -1.37 -10.70 6.78
N ASN A 99 -0.57 -9.72 7.20
CA ASN A 99 -0.38 -8.45 6.49
C ASN A 99 1.02 -8.30 5.88
N LEU A 100 1.85 -9.35 5.92
CA LEU A 100 3.21 -9.32 5.40
C LEU A 100 3.29 -9.41 3.87
N SER A 101 2.29 -10.03 3.22
CA SER A 101 2.24 -10.26 1.78
C SER A 101 0.79 -10.34 1.31
N PHE A 102 0.54 -10.14 0.00
CA PHE A 102 -0.76 -10.34 -0.64
C PHE A 102 -1.91 -9.52 -0.06
N VAL A 103 -1.62 -8.34 0.49
CA VAL A 103 -2.62 -7.40 1.00
C VAL A 103 -3.20 -6.57 -0.13
N THR A 104 -2.37 -6.15 -1.08
CA THR A 104 -2.79 -5.41 -2.27
C THR A 104 -3.13 -6.35 -3.42
N ALA A 105 -3.84 -5.83 -4.42
CA ALA A 105 -4.10 -6.55 -5.65
C ALA A 105 -2.82 -6.98 -6.38
N SER A 106 -1.70 -6.26 -6.23
CA SER A 106 -0.43 -6.61 -6.87
C SER A 106 0.42 -7.58 -6.04
N GLY A 107 -0.03 -7.95 -4.83
CA GLY A 107 0.63 -8.96 -3.99
C GLY A 107 1.53 -8.37 -2.90
N GLU A 108 1.59 -7.05 -2.75
CA GLU A 108 2.41 -6.40 -1.73
C GLU A 108 1.78 -6.50 -0.33
N GLY A 109 2.62 -6.47 0.70
CA GLY A 109 2.27 -6.36 2.11
C GLY A 109 2.27 -4.92 2.63
N LEU A 110 1.92 -4.74 3.90
CA LEU A 110 1.82 -3.42 4.53
C LEU A 110 3.18 -2.77 4.79
N ARG A 111 4.28 -3.53 4.89
CA ARG A 111 5.59 -2.95 5.21
C ARG A 111 6.11 -2.11 4.05
N GLU A 112 6.16 -2.68 2.87
CA GLU A 112 6.64 -2.03 1.64
C GLU A 112 5.65 -1.02 1.07
N THR A 113 4.37 -1.07 1.46
CA THR A 113 3.36 -0.08 1.06
C THR A 113 3.14 0.95 2.17
N LEU A 114 2.23 0.67 3.11
CA LEU A 114 1.77 1.60 4.14
C LEU A 114 2.91 2.14 4.99
N PHE A 115 3.67 1.27 5.65
CA PHE A 115 4.69 1.70 6.62
C PHE A 115 5.88 2.37 5.94
N TYR A 116 6.26 1.94 4.74
CA TYR A 116 7.27 2.62 3.96
C TYR A 116 6.82 4.02 3.51
N ASN A 117 5.54 4.23 3.16
CA ASN A 117 5.05 5.57 2.83
C ASN A 117 4.91 6.48 4.07
N LEU A 118 4.77 5.91 5.27
CA LEU A 118 4.72 6.67 6.53
C LEU A 118 6.11 7.01 7.08
N PHE A 119 7.06 6.08 6.99
CA PHE A 119 8.38 6.22 7.60
C PHE A 119 9.52 6.39 6.61
N SER A 120 9.35 5.98 5.34
CA SER A 120 10.39 6.02 4.30
C SER A 120 11.73 5.52 4.86
N HIS A 121 12.80 6.30 4.67
CA HIS A 121 14.15 6.05 5.21
C HIS A 121 14.38 6.71 6.58
N LEU A 122 13.35 6.93 7.40
CA LEU A 122 13.48 7.54 8.72
C LEU A 122 14.47 6.77 9.59
N GLN A 123 15.58 7.43 9.93
CA GLN A 123 16.67 6.84 10.70
C GLN A 123 16.43 7.02 12.20
N VAL A 124 16.78 6.00 12.99
CA VAL A 124 16.63 6.03 14.44
C VAL A 124 17.99 6.01 15.10
N TYR A 125 18.19 6.92 16.06
CA TYR A 125 19.44 7.10 16.79
C TYR A 125 19.26 6.92 18.30
N GLN A 126 20.34 6.52 18.98
CA GLN A 126 20.34 6.37 20.43
C GLN A 126 20.18 7.73 21.14
N THR A 127 20.98 8.72 20.78
CA THR A 127 20.93 10.07 21.38
C THR A 127 20.81 11.19 20.34
N ARG A 128 20.31 12.36 20.76
CA ARG A 128 20.22 13.56 19.92
C ARG A 128 21.61 14.02 19.46
N ALA A 129 22.62 13.91 20.32
CA ALA A 129 23.99 14.29 19.98
C ALA A 129 24.59 13.41 18.87
N GLU A 130 24.31 12.12 18.88
CA GLU A 130 24.70 11.19 17.80
C GLU A 130 23.95 11.48 16.51
N MET A 131 22.64 11.69 16.59
CA MET A 131 21.81 12.06 15.44
C MET A 131 22.34 13.33 14.74
N VAL A 132 22.68 14.37 15.51
CA VAL A 132 23.23 15.62 14.96
C VAL A 132 24.61 15.43 14.35
N ARG A 133 25.46 14.57 14.91
CA ARG A 133 26.76 14.23 14.29
C ARG A 133 26.60 13.49 12.96
N ALA A 134 25.49 12.77 12.79
CA ALA A 134 25.16 12.05 11.57
C ALA A 134 24.39 12.87 10.53
N LEU A 135 24.19 14.18 10.74
CA LEU A 135 23.42 15.06 9.84
C LEU A 135 23.76 14.89 8.35
N PRO A 136 25.05 14.81 7.93
CA PRO A 136 25.40 14.66 6.52
C PRO A 136 24.89 13.37 5.87
N CYS A 137 24.52 12.36 6.66
CA CYS A 137 24.05 11.06 6.20
C CYS A 137 22.52 10.90 6.26
N ILE A 138 21.80 11.91 6.75
CA ILE A 138 20.34 11.87 6.91
C ILE A 138 19.69 12.56 5.70
N SER A 139 18.91 11.80 4.93
CA SER A 139 18.22 12.29 3.73
C SER A 139 16.76 12.68 3.99
N GLU A 140 15.97 11.75 4.51
CA GLU A 140 14.51 11.89 4.64
C GLU A 140 14.08 12.39 6.02
N GLY A 141 14.79 11.99 7.08
CA GLY A 141 14.50 12.38 8.45
C GLY A 141 15.19 11.49 9.47
N ALA A 142 15.20 11.93 10.73
CA ALA A 142 15.74 11.13 11.83
C ALA A 142 15.04 11.42 13.16
N VAL A 143 15.04 10.43 14.05
CA VAL A 143 14.59 10.55 15.44
C VAL A 143 15.61 9.97 16.39
N SER A 144 15.63 10.46 17.63
CA SER A 144 16.46 9.88 18.71
C SER A 144 15.62 9.44 19.91
N LEU A 145 16.10 8.42 20.64
CA LEU A 145 15.36 7.86 21.78
C LEU A 145 15.22 8.84 22.95
N ASP A 146 16.11 9.81 23.08
CA ASP A 146 16.04 10.93 24.03
C ASP A 146 15.17 12.11 23.54
N GLY A 147 14.42 11.92 22.45
CA GLY A 147 13.38 12.85 22.00
C GLY A 147 13.84 13.94 21.02
N GLY A 148 14.93 13.73 20.29
CA GLY A 148 15.28 14.55 19.13
C GLY A 148 14.48 14.15 17.88
N MET A 149 14.16 15.11 17.02
CA MET A 149 13.48 14.86 15.75
C MET A 149 13.93 15.84 14.67
N ILE A 150 14.28 15.29 13.50
CA ILE A 150 14.56 15.97 12.25
C ILE A 150 13.52 15.47 11.25
N ARG A 151 12.66 16.37 10.76
CA ARG A 151 11.54 15.99 9.88
C ARG A 151 11.98 15.76 8.44
N SER A 152 12.95 16.53 7.99
CA SER A 152 13.59 16.46 6.69
C SER A 152 14.89 17.27 6.73
N ASN A 153 15.69 17.21 5.66
CA ASN A 153 16.92 17.99 5.58
C ASN A 153 16.63 19.49 5.82
N GLY A 154 17.30 20.07 6.82
CA GLY A 154 17.12 21.47 7.22
C GLY A 154 15.89 21.77 8.10
N VAL A 155 15.05 20.79 8.44
CA VAL A 155 13.82 20.99 9.25
C VAL A 155 13.91 20.28 10.59
N PHE A 156 14.12 21.05 11.65
CA PHE A 156 14.34 20.56 13.02
C PHE A 156 13.12 20.81 13.91
N SER A 157 12.75 19.83 14.72
CA SER A 157 11.73 19.99 15.77
C SER A 157 12.42 20.29 17.10
N LEU A 158 12.16 21.47 17.67
CA LEU A 158 12.69 21.92 18.97
C LEU A 158 11.54 22.25 19.93
N GLY A 159 11.84 22.31 21.22
CA GLY A 159 10.87 22.62 22.28
C GLY A 159 10.42 21.40 23.08
N SER A 160 9.45 21.62 23.98
CA SER A 160 8.85 20.56 24.79
C SER A 160 8.05 19.60 23.91
N ARG A 161 8.09 18.32 24.27
CA ARG A 161 7.33 17.29 23.56
C ARG A 161 5.85 17.44 23.88
N GLU A 162 5.02 17.57 22.83
CA GLU A 162 3.59 17.38 22.94
C GLU A 162 3.29 15.91 23.21
N GLU A 163 2.51 15.63 24.25
CA GLU A 163 2.07 14.27 24.52
C GLU A 163 1.04 13.83 23.47
N VAL A 164 1.24 12.62 22.97
CA VAL A 164 0.29 11.97 22.05
C VAL A 164 -0.33 10.80 22.79
N ASP A 165 -1.66 10.83 22.91
CA ASP A 165 -2.43 9.82 23.66
C ASP A 165 -2.40 8.44 22.98
N VAL A 166 -2.33 8.42 21.65
CA VAL A 166 -2.32 7.20 20.85
C VAL A 166 -0.88 6.68 20.72
N ARG A 167 -0.66 5.43 21.14
CA ARG A 167 0.64 4.75 21.08
C ARG A 167 0.53 3.47 20.24
N PHE A 168 1.65 3.06 19.64
CA PHE A 168 1.72 1.75 18.99
C PHE A 168 1.46 0.64 20.01
N PRO A 169 0.61 -0.35 19.69
CA PRO A 169 0.40 -1.50 20.55
C PRO A 169 1.71 -2.28 20.69
N LYS A 170 1.93 -2.85 21.87
CA LYS A 170 3.02 -3.81 22.08
C LYS A 170 2.56 -5.17 21.61
N THR A 171 3.44 -5.91 20.95
CA THR A 171 3.18 -7.31 20.64
C THR A 171 3.07 -8.11 21.93
N SER A 172 1.97 -8.84 22.08
CA SER A 172 1.78 -9.73 23.22
C SER A 172 2.62 -10.98 23.02
N THR A 173 3.56 -11.25 23.92
CA THR A 173 4.34 -12.50 23.97
C THR A 173 3.50 -13.70 24.44
N MET A 174 2.23 -13.48 24.85
CA MET A 174 1.42 -14.49 25.56
C MET A 174 0.61 -15.42 24.66
N LEU A 175 0.66 -15.26 23.34
CA LEU A 175 0.07 -16.19 22.39
C LEU A 175 1.02 -16.30 21.20
N GLU A 176 2.12 -17.04 21.38
CA GLU A 176 2.71 -17.71 20.22
C GLU A 176 1.64 -18.68 19.72
N GLU A 177 0.76 -18.19 18.85
CA GLU A 177 -0.09 -19.07 18.07
C GLU A 177 0.83 -20.10 17.40
N PRO A 178 0.45 -21.39 17.37
CA PRO A 178 1.32 -22.43 16.82
C PRO A 178 1.80 -22.00 15.43
N GLU A 179 3.10 -22.13 15.12
CA GLU A 179 3.66 -21.75 13.81
C GLU A 179 2.84 -22.33 12.64
N SER A 180 2.29 -23.53 12.83
CA SER A 180 1.37 -24.21 11.91
C SER A 180 0.10 -23.40 11.55
N TYR A 181 -0.48 -22.65 12.49
CA TYR A 181 -1.65 -21.81 12.22
C TYR A 181 -1.28 -20.60 11.37
N SER A 182 -0.20 -19.90 11.71
CA SER A 182 0.32 -18.76 10.93
C SER A 182 0.73 -19.18 9.51
N GLU A 183 1.34 -20.35 9.34
CA GLU A 183 1.67 -20.89 8.01
C GLU A 183 0.41 -21.23 7.19
N THR A 184 -0.59 -21.84 7.81
CA THR A 184 -1.85 -22.17 7.15
C THR A 184 -2.61 -20.91 6.72
N GLU A 185 -2.62 -19.88 7.57
CA GLU A 185 -3.22 -18.59 7.24
C GLU A 185 -2.51 -17.92 6.06
N LYS A 186 -1.18 -17.90 6.06
CA LYS A 186 -0.40 -17.37 4.92
C LYS A 186 -0.73 -18.09 3.61
N GLN A 187 -0.77 -19.43 3.64
CA GLN A 187 -1.15 -20.22 2.46
C GLN A 187 -2.58 -19.90 2.01
N MET A 188 -3.51 -19.71 2.95
CA MET A 188 -4.90 -19.37 2.62
C MET A 188 -5.01 -18.00 1.95
N ILE A 189 -4.26 -17.01 2.44
CA ILE A 189 -4.22 -15.66 1.85
C ILE A 189 -3.61 -15.72 0.45
N GLU A 190 -2.49 -16.43 0.27
CA GLU A 190 -1.86 -16.61 -1.04
C GLU A 190 -2.80 -17.30 -2.04
N MET A 191 -3.44 -18.41 -1.64
CA MET A 191 -4.38 -19.13 -2.51
C MET A 191 -5.57 -18.24 -2.92
N ARG A 192 -6.09 -17.41 -2.00
CA ARG A 192 -7.17 -16.46 -2.32
C ARG A 192 -6.71 -15.46 -3.37
N TRP A 193 -5.53 -14.89 -3.20
CA TRP A 193 -4.96 -13.94 -4.15
C TRP A 193 -4.72 -14.57 -5.53
N GLN A 194 -4.18 -15.79 -5.58
CA GLN A 194 -3.98 -16.53 -6.83
C GLN A 194 -5.31 -16.81 -7.54
N LYS A 195 -6.36 -17.17 -6.79
CA LYS A 195 -7.70 -17.38 -7.34
C LYS A 195 -8.25 -16.09 -7.98
N GLU A 196 -8.14 -14.95 -7.30
CA GLU A 196 -8.60 -13.66 -7.84
C GLU A 196 -7.87 -13.29 -9.13
N LYS A 197 -6.54 -13.50 -9.19
CA LYS A 197 -5.77 -13.28 -10.43
C LYS A 197 -6.23 -14.17 -11.57
N LEU A 198 -6.47 -15.45 -11.29
CA LEU A 198 -6.95 -16.38 -12.30
C LEU A 198 -8.34 -15.98 -12.83
N GLU A 199 -9.24 -15.52 -11.97
CA GLU A 199 -10.56 -15.03 -12.39
C GLU A 199 -10.46 -13.81 -13.31
N ASP A 200 -9.55 -12.88 -13.02
CA ASP A 200 -9.32 -11.71 -13.86
C ASP A 200 -8.68 -12.06 -15.21
N ASP A 201 -7.77 -13.04 -15.25
CA ASP A 201 -7.21 -13.58 -16.48
C ASP A 201 -8.29 -14.25 -17.34
N ILE A 202 -9.17 -15.06 -16.74
CA ILE A 202 -10.31 -15.68 -17.43
C ILE A 202 -11.22 -14.61 -18.05
N LYS A 203 -11.55 -13.55 -17.32
CA LYS A 203 -12.37 -12.44 -17.84
C LYS A 203 -11.70 -11.75 -19.02
N ARG A 204 -10.38 -11.51 -18.94
CA ARG A 204 -9.59 -10.88 -20.00
C ARG A 204 -9.59 -11.74 -21.27
N GLU A 205 -9.30 -13.03 -21.14
CA GLU A 205 -9.30 -13.98 -22.26
C GLU A 205 -10.69 -14.12 -22.89
N LEU A 206 -11.75 -14.14 -22.07
CA LEU A 206 -13.13 -14.17 -22.58
C LEU A 206 -13.47 -12.91 -23.40
N ALA A 207 -13.02 -11.73 -22.96
CA ALA A 207 -13.22 -10.48 -23.70
C ALA A 207 -12.48 -10.48 -25.05
N LEU A 208 -11.26 -11.00 -25.09
CA LEU A 208 -10.48 -11.17 -26.32
C LEU A 208 -11.15 -12.18 -27.28
N LEU A 209 -11.59 -13.33 -26.76
CA LEU A 209 -12.29 -14.33 -27.53
C LEU A 209 -13.57 -13.77 -28.16
N ASN A 210 -14.36 -13.02 -27.38
CA ASN A 210 -15.58 -12.39 -27.88
C ASN A 210 -15.29 -11.38 -29.00
N THR A 211 -14.24 -10.58 -28.83
CA THR A 211 -13.79 -9.63 -29.85
C THR A 211 -13.33 -10.33 -31.14
N ALA A 212 -12.56 -11.42 -31.01
CA ALA A 212 -12.10 -12.22 -32.14
C ALA A 212 -13.26 -12.88 -32.89
N LYS A 213 -14.22 -13.47 -32.16
CA LYS A 213 -15.45 -14.06 -32.74
C LYS A 213 -16.27 -13.01 -33.50
N PHE A 214 -16.46 -11.83 -32.92
CA PHE A 214 -17.17 -10.74 -33.57
C PHE A 214 -16.48 -10.32 -34.88
N ASN A 215 -15.17 -10.13 -34.85
CA ASN A 215 -14.39 -9.76 -36.04
C ASN A 215 -14.42 -10.85 -37.12
N PHE A 216 -14.36 -12.12 -36.72
CA PHE A 216 -14.46 -13.26 -37.62
C PHE A 216 -15.82 -13.28 -38.33
N GLU A 217 -16.92 -13.15 -37.58
CA GLU A 217 -18.26 -13.17 -38.18
C GLU A 217 -18.48 -12.01 -39.14
N ARG A 218 -17.98 -10.82 -38.80
CA ARG A 218 -18.00 -9.66 -39.71
C ARG A 218 -17.22 -9.93 -41.00
N LYS A 219 -15.98 -10.40 -40.91
CA LYS A 219 -15.15 -10.72 -42.10
C LYS A 219 -15.78 -11.81 -42.96
N LYS A 220 -16.38 -12.82 -42.34
CA LYS A 220 -17.11 -13.89 -43.03
C LYS A 220 -18.28 -13.33 -43.83
N GLN A 221 -19.07 -12.43 -43.25
CA GLN A 221 -20.17 -11.77 -43.96
C GLN A 221 -19.67 -10.92 -45.14
N ASP A 222 -18.58 -10.17 -44.95
CA ASP A 222 -17.98 -9.36 -46.01
C ASP A 222 -17.46 -10.23 -47.17
N PHE A 223 -16.83 -11.37 -46.84
CA PHE A 223 -16.36 -12.34 -47.83
C PHE A 223 -17.52 -12.96 -48.63
N VAL A 224 -18.62 -13.33 -47.95
CA VAL A 224 -19.81 -13.86 -48.62
C VAL A 224 -20.43 -12.82 -49.55
N LYS A 225 -20.52 -11.55 -49.14
CA LYS A 225 -20.99 -10.44 -49.99
C LYS A 225 -20.10 -10.26 -51.22
N PHE A 226 -18.78 -10.30 -51.03
CA PHE A 226 -17.81 -10.20 -52.14
C PHE A 226 -18.00 -11.32 -53.16
N LEU A 227 -18.18 -12.57 -52.72
CA LEU A 227 -18.44 -13.70 -53.61
C LEU A 227 -19.74 -13.52 -54.40
N ALA A 228 -20.82 -13.07 -53.76
CA ALA A 228 -22.10 -12.83 -54.41
C ALA A 228 -22.04 -11.71 -55.47
N GLN A 229 -21.28 -10.64 -55.22
CA GLN A 229 -21.07 -9.58 -56.21
C GLN A 229 -20.24 -10.07 -57.41
N SER A 230 -19.24 -10.91 -57.14
CA SER A 230 -18.36 -11.48 -58.16
C SER A 230 -19.09 -12.42 -59.13
N SER A 231 -20.01 -13.24 -58.62
CA SER A 231 -20.81 -14.16 -59.46
C SER A 231 -21.81 -13.43 -60.36
N THR A 232 -22.32 -12.27 -59.93
CA THR A 232 -23.26 -11.44 -60.69
C THR A 232 -22.58 -10.77 -61.89
N TYR A 233 -21.30 -10.39 -61.76
CA TYR A 233 -20.49 -9.87 -62.86
C TYR A 233 -20.12 -10.94 -63.90
N ALA A 234 -19.88 -12.18 -63.46
CA ALA A 234 -19.52 -13.28 -64.35
C ALA A 234 -20.68 -13.82 -65.22
N THR A 235 -21.93 -13.46 -64.90
CA THR A 235 -23.14 -13.87 -65.63
C THR A 235 -23.65 -12.81 -66.62
N GLN A 236 -22.98 -11.66 -66.71
CA GLN A 236 -23.29 -10.57 -67.66
C GLN A 236 -22.32 -10.48 -68.86
N ILE A 237 -21.45 -11.48 -69.03
CA ILE A 237 -20.59 -11.70 -70.21
C ILE A 237 -21.11 -12.94 -70.93
#